data_AF-A0A7U9SKN7-F1
#
_entry.id   AF-A0A7U9SKN7-F1
#
_cell.length_a   1.000
_cell.length_b   1.000
_cell.length_c   1.000
_cell.angle_alpha   90.00
_cell.angle_beta   90.00
_cell.angle_gamma   90.00
#
_symmetry.space_group_name_H-M   'P 1'
#
loop_
_entity.id
_entity.type
_entity.pdbx_description
1 polymer ?
#
loop_
_entity_poly.entity_id
_entity_poly.type
_entity_poly.pdbx_seq_one_letter_code
_entity_poly.pdbx_strand_id
1 'polypeptide(L)'
;MVREYLGQSVYEAFQERMRFIFEEFDNIYVSFSGGKDSGLLLNLVLDYQQKYAPQKKVGVFHQDFEAQYTVTSEYVERTFERIKAKVEPYG
;
A
#
# COMPACT_ATOMS: atom_id res chain seq x y z
N MET A 1 -0.91 -32.02 12.52
CA MET A 1 -1.78 -30.89 12.14
C MET A 1 -2.12 -31.06 10.66
N VAL A 2 -3.39 -31.23 10.31
CA VAL A 2 -3.81 -31.33 8.90
C VAL A 2 -3.82 -29.92 8.32
N ARG A 3 -3.20 -29.73 7.15
CA ARG A 3 -3.23 -28.44 6.44
C ARG A 3 -4.46 -28.40 5.54
N GLU A 4 -5.36 -27.47 5.81
CA GLU A 4 -6.46 -27.14 4.92
C GLU A 4 -6.04 -25.98 4.02
N TYR A 5 -6.23 -26.14 2.71
CA TYR A 5 -5.89 -25.14 1.71
C TYR A 5 -7.17 -24.52 1.17
N LEU A 6 -7.17 -23.20 1.04
CA LEU A 6 -8.23 -22.49 0.32
C LEU A 6 -8.03 -22.69 -1.19
N GLY A 7 -9.14 -22.69 -1.94
CA GLY A 7 -9.13 -22.75 -3.41
C GLY A 7 -8.71 -21.45 -4.09
N GLN A 8 -8.01 -20.55 -3.39
CA GLN A 8 -7.54 -19.27 -3.92
C GLN A 8 -6.12 -18.96 -3.45
N SER A 9 -5.38 -18.29 -4.32
CA SER A 9 -4.06 -17.73 -4.01
C SER A 9 -4.15 -16.53 -3.06
N VAL A 10 -3.03 -16.22 -2.41
CA VAL A 10 -2.93 -15.02 -1.55
C VAL A 10 -3.20 -13.75 -2.35
N TYR A 11 -2.80 -13.72 -3.63
CA TYR A 11 -3.03 -12.58 -4.50
C TYR A 11 -4.51 -12.41 -4.87
N GLU A 12 -5.22 -13.50 -5.19
CA GLU A 12 -6.68 -13.44 -5.44
C GLU A 12 -7.42 -12.95 -4.19
N ALA A 13 -7.09 -13.52 -3.02
CA ALA A 13 -7.67 -13.07 -1.76
C ALA A 13 -7.34 -11.59 -1.45
N PHE A 14 -6.18 -11.09 -1.88
CA PHE A 14 -5.84 -9.67 -1.77
C PHE A 14 -6.73 -8.80 -2.67
N GLN A 15 -6.93 -9.20 -3.93
CA GLN A 15 -7.79 -8.48 -4.87
C GLN A 15 -9.24 -8.39 -4.36
N GLU A 16 -9.76 -9.46 -3.75
CA GLU A 16 -11.09 -9.46 -3.14
C GLU A 16 -11.21 -8.48 -1.96
N ARG A 17 -10.19 -8.43 -1.09
CA ARG A 17 -10.15 -7.47 0.03
C ARG A 17 -10.04 -6.03 -0.48
N MET A 18 -9.25 -5.79 -1.52
CA MET A 18 -9.15 -4.47 -2.12
C MET A 18 -10.47 -4.03 -2.75
N ARG A 19 -11.18 -4.94 -3.44
CA ARG A 19 -12.52 -4.64 -3.97
C ARG A 19 -13.44 -4.13 -2.88
N PHE A 20 -13.57 -4.88 -1.79
CA PHE A 20 -14.38 -4.48 -0.64
C PHE A 20 -13.94 -3.11 -0.07
N ILE A 21 -12.63 -2.92 0.17
CA ILE A 21 -12.13 -1.65 0.74
C ILE A 21 -12.42 -0.46 -0.17
N PHE A 22 -12.21 -0.61 -1.49
CA PHE A 22 -12.43 0.47 -2.45
C PHE A 22 -13.91 0.74 -2.75
N GLU A 23 -14.80 -0.23 -2.51
CA GLU A 23 -16.26 -0.05 -2.64
C GLU A 23 -16.85 0.60 -1.39
N GLU A 24 -16.42 0.18 -0.20
CA GLU A 24 -17.04 0.59 1.08
C GLU A 24 -16.50 1.91 1.64
N PHE A 25 -15.24 2.26 1.36
CA PHE A 25 -14.59 3.43 1.98
C PHE A 25 -14.27 4.53 0.97
N ASP A 26 -14.57 5.77 1.36
CA ASP A 26 -14.18 6.96 0.60
C ASP A 26 -12.72 7.33 0.82
N ASN A 27 -12.25 7.23 2.07
CA ASN A 27 -10.89 7.58 2.47
C ASN A 27 -10.10 6.32 2.80
N ILE A 28 -9.04 6.05 2.05
CA ILE A 28 -8.21 4.86 2.18
C ILE A 28 -6.78 5.29 2.44
N TYR A 29 -6.17 4.78 3.50
CA TYR A 29 -4.80 5.10 3.89
C TYR A 29 -3.93 3.85 3.95
N VAL A 30 -2.72 3.94 3.41
CA VAL A 30 -1.68 2.92 3.52
C VAL A 30 -0.58 3.44 4.42
N SER A 31 -0.39 2.79 5.58
CA SER A 31 0.79 3.02 6.42
C SER A 31 2.00 2.36 5.78
N PHE A 32 3.01 3.16 5.43
CA PHE A 32 4.22 2.73 4.75
C PHE A 32 5.44 2.97 5.65
N SER A 33 6.09 1.90 6.10
CA SER A 33 7.23 1.98 7.02
C SER A 33 8.59 2.06 6.32
N GLY A 34 8.63 1.96 5.00
CA GLY A 34 9.89 1.78 4.26
C GLY A 34 10.44 0.34 4.30
N GLY A 35 9.76 -0.59 4.99
CA GLY A 35 10.12 -2.00 5.01
C GLY A 35 9.57 -2.79 3.82
N LYS A 36 10.16 -3.97 3.56
CA LYS A 36 9.82 -4.87 2.43
C LYS A 36 8.32 -5.13 2.29
N ASP A 37 7.66 -5.53 3.39
CA ASP A 37 6.25 -5.94 3.34
C ASP A 37 5.32 -4.75 3.09
N SER A 38 5.61 -3.60 3.73
CA SER A 38 4.87 -2.35 3.48
C SER A 38 5.09 -1.83 2.05
N GLY A 39 6.29 -2.03 1.48
CA GLY A 39 6.58 -1.68 0.10
C GLY A 39 5.83 -2.56 -0.90
N LEU A 40 5.76 -3.88 -0.65
CA LEU A 40 4.95 -4.78 -1.47
C LEU A 40 3.47 -4.37 -1.40
N LEU A 41 2.93 -4.17 -0.19
CA LEU A 41 1.54 -3.76 0.01
C LEU A 41 1.23 -2.46 -0.73
N LEU A 42 2.07 -1.43 -0.57
CA LEU A 42 1.91 -0.16 -1.26
C LEU A 42 1.82 -0.34 -2.77
N ASN A 43 2.74 -1.07 -3.40
CA ASN A 43 2.70 -1.25 -4.85
C ASN A 43 1.46 -2.05 -5.29
N LEU A 44 1.06 -3.09 -4.56
CA LEU A 44 -0.15 -3.85 -4.88
C LEU A 44 -1.44 -3.02 -4.76
N VAL A 45 -1.53 -2.14 -3.76
CA VAL A 45 -2.66 -1.22 -3.60
C VAL A 45 -2.69 -0.21 -4.75
N LEU A 46 -1.54 0.36 -5.12
CA LEU A 46 -1.47 1.31 -6.24
C LEU A 46 -1.79 0.67 -7.59
N ASP A 47 -1.41 -0.60 -7.80
CA ASP A 47 -1.76 -1.35 -9.00
C ASP A 47 -3.27 -1.62 -9.05
N TYR A 48 -3.88 -2.00 -7.92
CA TYR A 48 -5.33 -2.16 -7.82
C TYR A 48 -6.07 -0.84 -8.10
N GLN A 49 -5.67 0.24 -7.43
CA GLN A 49 -6.23 1.58 -7.59
C GLN A 49 -6.20 2.00 -9.06
N GLN A 50 -5.04 1.92 -9.72
CA GLN A 50 -4.89 2.33 -11.12
C GLN A 50 -5.77 1.52 -12.07
N LYS A 51 -5.96 0.23 -11.79
CA LYS A 51 -6.73 -0.67 -12.65
C LYS A 51 -8.25 -0.52 -12.49
N TYR A 52 -8.74 -0.35 -11.27
CA TYR A 52 -10.17 -0.46 -10.96
C TYR A 52 -10.80 0.82 -10.43
N ALA A 53 -10.02 1.73 -9.86
CA ALA A 53 -10.51 2.98 -9.27
C ALA A 53 -9.55 4.16 -9.50
N PRO A 54 -9.13 4.45 -10.75
CA PRO A 54 -8.11 5.48 -11.04
C PRO A 54 -8.52 6.89 -10.59
N GLN A 55 -9.81 7.14 -10.39
CA GLN A 55 -10.36 8.38 -9.88
C GLN A 55 -10.26 8.54 -8.36
N LYS A 56 -10.12 7.43 -7.60
CA LYS A 56 -9.94 7.47 -6.14
C LYS A 56 -8.47 7.68 -5.82
N LYS A 57 -8.16 8.62 -4.94
CA LYS A 57 -6.80 8.78 -4.38
C LYS A 57 -6.67 7.97 -3.10
N VAL A 58 -5.48 7.41 -2.91
CA VAL A 58 -5.10 6.70 -1.68
C VAL A 58 -4.14 7.61 -0.91
N GLY A 59 -4.39 7.79 0.39
CA GLY A 59 -3.45 8.42 1.30
C GLY A 59 -2.29 7.48 1.60
N VAL A 60 -1.06 7.97 1.59
CA VAL A 60 0.11 7.18 2.01
C VAL A 60 0.75 7.86 3.20
N PHE A 61 0.77 7.17 4.33
CA PHE A 61 1.26 7.71 5.60
C PHE A 61 2.60 7.08 5.98
N HIS A 62 3.62 7.89 6.27
CA HIS A 62 4.86 7.45 6.90
C HIS A 62 5.07 8.19 8.22
N GLN A 63 5.34 7.47 9.30
CA GLN A 63 5.73 8.08 10.56
C GLN A 63 7.25 8.17 10.63
N ASP A 64 7.79 9.39 10.65
CA ASP A 64 9.21 9.61 10.90
C ASP A 64 9.51 9.51 12.41
N PHE A 65 10.42 8.63 12.78
CA PHE A 65 10.88 8.45 14.16
C PHE A 65 12.20 9.17 14.45
N GLU A 66 12.79 9.90 13.48
CA GLU A 66 14.04 10.68 13.56
C GLU A 66 15.32 9.89 13.95
N ALA A 67 15.18 8.61 14.36
CA ALA A 67 16.26 7.71 14.74
C ALA A 67 16.46 6.54 13.74
N GLN A 68 15.97 6.71 12.51
CA GLN A 68 16.00 5.69 11.46
C GLN A 68 17.38 5.58 10.80
N TYR A 69 17.66 4.43 10.16
CA TYR A 69 18.83 4.31 9.28
C TYR A 69 18.66 5.25 8.08
N THR A 70 19.71 6.01 7.73
CA THR A 70 19.70 6.98 6.62
C THR A 70 19.19 6.37 5.31
N VAL A 71 19.60 5.12 5.01
CA VAL A 71 19.17 4.42 3.79
C VAL A 71 17.68 4.09 3.77
N THR A 72 17.04 3.95 4.94
CA THR A 72 15.58 3.77 5.05
C THR A 72 14.88 5.08 4.74
N SER A 73 15.33 6.18 5.32
CA SER A 73 14.79 7.53 5.03
C SER A 73 14.92 7.87 3.54
N GLU A 74 16.10 7.68 2.94
CA GLU A 74 16.32 7.90 1.50
C GLU A 74 15.42 7.02 0.61
N TYR A 75 15.14 5.78 1.04
CA TYR A 75 14.23 4.89 0.32
C TYR A 75 12.79 5.38 0.42
N VAL A 76 12.35 5.82 1.60
CA VAL A 76 11.01 6.37 1.81
C VAL A 76 10.82 7.62 0.97
N GLU A 77 11.72 8.60 1.06
CA GLU A 77 11.67 9.84 0.28
C GLU A 77 11.59 9.58 -1.22
N ARG A 78 12.48 8.73 -1.76
CA ARG A 78 12.45 8.34 -3.18
C ARG A 78 11.13 7.66 -3.56
N THR A 79 10.57 6.88 -2.65
CA THR A 79 9.28 6.22 -2.89
C THR A 79 8.14 7.22 -2.95
N PHE A 80 8.08 8.18 -2.02
CA PHE A 80 7.09 9.25 -2.00
C PHE A 80 7.17 10.12 -3.26
N GLU A 81 8.39 10.51 -3.66
CA GLU A 81 8.63 11.30 -4.87
C GLU A 81 8.13 10.56 -6.13
N ARG A 82 8.36 9.25 -6.23
CA ARG A 82 7.89 8.41 -7.35
C ARG A 82 6.36 8.36 -7.46
N ILE A 83 5.65 8.38 -6.33
CA ILE A 83 4.19 8.14 -6.29
C ILE A 83 3.36 9.41 -6.13
N LYS A 84 3.98 10.58 -5.90
CA LYS A 84 3.31 11.84 -5.56
C LYS A 84 2.17 12.28 -6.50
N ALA A 85 2.22 11.89 -7.77
CA ALA A 85 1.17 12.21 -8.74
C ALA A 85 -0.07 11.30 -8.62
N LYS A 86 0.03 10.17 -7.90
CA LYS A 86 -0.98 9.11 -7.82
C LYS A 86 -1.66 9.02 -6.45
N VAL A 87 -1.06 9.63 -5.42
CA VAL A 87 -1.46 9.49 -4.02
C VAL A 87 -1.58 10.84 -3.33
N GLU A 88 -2.14 10.83 -2.13
CA GLU A 88 -2.05 11.93 -1.18
C GLU A 88 -0.98 11.59 -0.14
N PRO A 89 0.24 12.16 -0.25
CA PRO A 89 1.31 11.85 0.69
C PRO A 89 1.07 12.55 2.04
N TYR A 90 1.18 11.80 3.12
CA TYR A 90 1.20 12.28 4.49
C TYR A 90 2.49 11.76 5.15
N GLY A 91 3.39 12.66 5.50
CA GLY A 91 4.67 12.36 6.10
C GLY A 91 5.18 13.59 6.83
#